data_AF-A0A967F3Y3-F1
#
_entry.id   AF-A0A967F3Y3-F1
#
_cell.length_a   1.000
_cell.length_b   1.000
_cell.length_c   1.000
_cell.angle_alpha   90.00
_cell.angle_beta   90.00
_cell.angle_gamma   90.00
#
_symmetry.space_group_name_H-M   'P 1'
#
loop_
_entity.id
_entity.type
_entity.pdbx_description
1 polymer ?
#
loop_
_entity_poly.entity_id
_entity_poly.type
_entity_poly.pdbx_seq_one_letter_code
_entity_poly.pdbx_strand_id
1 'polypeptide(L)'
;MRGEDRESGALFSYVSCEARVPGDHPLRAIRAIVDEALEVLSPEFERLYSKIGRPSIPPEKLLRALLVQAFYSVRSERQLMEQLDYNLLFRWFVGLSMDAPVWDATVFSKNRDRLIEGAIAAKFLAAVLSQTRVKTLLSDEHFSVDGTLIDAWASMKSFRPKDCPDDEGSDDTSPPTGRNAERDFRGEKRSNETHASTTDPDAKLYRKGNGQSSRLCFMGHLLMENRNALIVDAELTRAGGMAERQAALDMLDRRPSGAGARRRRITLAGDKAFDVRSFIEDLRERAVTPHIAIDGNVRVNARPRRTAIDKRTTRHPGYAVSQRVRKRIEEGFGWIKTTGNLAKTRHRGLERVGWAFTLTATACNLVRIPKLLAQT
;
A
#
# COMPACT_ATOMS: atom_id res chain seq x y z
N MET A 1 -22.07 41.12 -22.48
CA MET A 1 -23.19 40.50 -23.23
C MET A 1 -23.36 39.09 -22.66
N ARG A 2 -24.54 38.73 -22.16
CA ARG A 2 -24.80 37.38 -21.62
C ARG A 2 -25.10 36.44 -22.79
N GLY A 3 -24.38 35.32 -22.88
CA GLY A 3 -24.66 34.29 -23.87
C GLY A 3 -26.00 33.60 -23.62
N GLU A 4 -26.62 33.09 -24.68
CA GLU A 4 -27.85 32.32 -24.60
C GLU A 4 -27.56 30.90 -24.09
N ASP A 5 -28.41 30.42 -23.19
CA ASP A 5 -28.35 29.07 -22.64
C ASP A 5 -29.06 28.10 -23.61
N ARG A 6 -28.31 27.61 -24.60
CA ARG A 6 -28.82 26.71 -25.64
C ARG A 6 -28.48 25.26 -25.33
N GLU A 7 -29.48 24.50 -24.89
CA GLU A 7 -29.38 23.04 -24.82
C GLU A 7 -29.41 22.44 -26.24
N SER A 8 -28.23 22.14 -26.78
CA SER A 8 -28.10 21.53 -28.12
C SER A 8 -27.77 20.05 -27.96
N GLY A 9 -28.77 19.19 -28.09
CA GLY A 9 -28.55 17.74 -28.23
C GLY A 9 -28.07 17.43 -29.65
N ALA A 10 -26.78 17.16 -29.84
CA ALA A 10 -26.29 16.65 -31.12
C ALA A 10 -26.68 15.16 -31.28
N LEU A 11 -27.35 14.81 -32.38
CA LEU A 11 -27.78 13.43 -32.67
C LEU A 11 -26.59 12.46 -32.83
N PHE A 12 -25.44 12.97 -33.28
CA PHE A 12 -24.18 12.23 -33.41
C PHE A 12 -23.00 13.08 -32.92
N SER A 13 -22.11 12.50 -32.12
CA SER A 13 -20.87 13.12 -31.65
C SER A 13 -19.67 12.25 -32.05
N TYR A 14 -18.79 12.78 -32.89
CA TYR A 14 -17.58 12.10 -33.36
C TYR A 14 -16.34 12.37 -32.49
N VAL A 15 -16.51 12.96 -31.31
CA VAL A 15 -15.38 13.34 -30.45
C VAL A 15 -14.88 12.13 -29.67
N SER A 16 -13.62 11.75 -29.85
CA SER A 16 -12.99 10.65 -29.10
C SER A 16 -12.66 11.05 -27.65
N CYS A 17 -12.49 10.06 -26.77
CA CYS A 17 -12.00 10.33 -25.41
C CYS A 17 -10.61 10.99 -25.42
N GLU A 18 -9.76 10.64 -26.40
CA GLU A 18 -8.43 11.23 -26.59
C GLU A 18 -8.50 12.75 -26.80
N ALA A 19 -9.44 13.22 -27.62
CA ALA A 19 -9.62 14.64 -27.90
C ALA A 19 -10.17 15.44 -26.69
N ARG A 20 -10.75 14.76 -25.69
CA ARG A 20 -11.33 15.40 -24.49
C ARG A 20 -10.33 15.57 -23.35
N VAL A 21 -9.22 14.83 -23.37
CA VAL A 21 -8.20 14.90 -22.31
C VAL A 21 -7.11 15.90 -22.72
N PRO A 22 -6.88 16.99 -21.96
CA PRO A 22 -5.86 17.98 -22.27
C PRO A 22 -4.48 17.36 -22.47
N GLY A 23 -3.68 17.91 -23.39
CA GLY A 23 -2.35 17.38 -23.73
C GLY A 23 -1.34 17.43 -22.58
N ASP A 24 -1.51 18.39 -21.66
CA ASP A 24 -0.72 18.60 -20.45
C ASP A 24 -1.28 17.88 -19.22
N HIS A 25 -2.37 17.11 -19.37
CA HIS A 25 -2.99 16.42 -18.26
C HIS A 25 -2.02 15.39 -17.62
N PRO A 26 -1.76 15.41 -16.29
CA PRO A 26 -0.74 14.58 -15.64
C PRO A 26 -0.88 13.08 -15.89
N LEU A 27 -2.12 12.58 -16.04
CA LEU A 27 -2.37 11.18 -16.34
C LEU A 27 -1.79 10.71 -17.69
N ARG A 28 -1.44 11.60 -18.62
CA ARG A 28 -0.77 11.23 -19.88
C ARG A 28 0.62 10.67 -19.65
N ALA A 29 1.43 11.37 -18.88
CA ALA A 29 2.75 10.89 -18.50
C ALA A 29 2.67 9.62 -17.65
N ILE A 30 1.71 9.57 -16.71
CA ILE A 30 1.46 8.38 -15.88
C ILE A 30 1.07 7.18 -16.75
N ARG A 31 0.13 7.37 -17.68
CA ARG A 31 -0.35 6.30 -18.55
C ARG A 31 0.77 5.70 -19.40
N ALA A 32 1.68 6.53 -19.94
CA ALA A 32 2.83 6.04 -20.69
C ALA A 32 3.74 5.12 -19.84
N ILE A 33 4.00 5.49 -18.58
CA ILE A 33 4.78 4.67 -17.63
C ILE A 33 4.02 3.38 -17.30
N VAL A 34 2.71 3.47 -17.08
CA VAL A 34 1.86 2.31 -16.75
C VAL A 34 1.80 1.34 -17.92
N ASP A 35 1.58 1.82 -19.15
CA ASP A 35 1.47 0.99 -20.35
C ASP A 35 2.80 0.24 -20.62
N GLU A 36 3.97 0.89 -20.47
CA GLU A 36 5.27 0.23 -20.56
C GLU A 36 5.44 -0.86 -19.48
N ALA A 37 5.03 -0.60 -18.24
CA ALA A 37 5.08 -1.61 -17.18
C ALA A 37 4.10 -2.78 -17.41
N LEU A 38 2.95 -2.52 -18.04
CA LEU A 38 1.96 -3.54 -18.39
C LEU A 38 2.46 -4.46 -19.52
N GLU A 39 3.18 -3.92 -20.51
CA GLU A 39 3.81 -4.72 -21.55
C GLU A 39 4.81 -5.73 -20.97
N VAL A 40 5.64 -5.30 -20.01
CA VAL A 40 6.58 -6.17 -19.29
C VAL A 40 5.85 -7.30 -18.53
N LEU A 41 4.65 -7.02 -18.00
CA LEU A 41 3.85 -7.99 -17.26
C LEU A 41 2.98 -8.90 -18.14
N SER A 42 2.89 -8.64 -19.45
CA SER A 42 2.03 -9.40 -20.36
C SER A 42 2.22 -10.92 -20.26
N PRO A 43 3.45 -11.48 -20.18
CA PRO A 43 3.64 -12.93 -20.01
C PRO A 43 3.12 -13.47 -18.68
N GLU A 44 3.14 -12.68 -17.61
CA GLU A 44 2.58 -13.06 -16.30
C GLU A 44 1.06 -13.03 -16.34
N PHE A 45 0.46 -12.09 -17.07
CA PHE A 45 -0.97 -12.06 -17.30
C PHE A 45 -1.47 -13.27 -18.10
N GLU A 46 -0.77 -13.69 -19.15
CA GLU A 46 -1.14 -14.87 -19.92
C GLU A 46 -1.21 -16.15 -19.08
N ARG A 47 -0.38 -16.26 -18.03
CA ARG A 47 -0.40 -17.40 -17.11
C ARG A 47 -1.61 -17.41 -16.16
N LEU A 48 -2.16 -16.25 -15.85
CA LEU A 48 -3.30 -16.10 -14.92
C LEU A 48 -4.66 -16.29 -15.59
N TYR A 49 -4.71 -16.31 -16.92
CA TYR A 49 -5.95 -16.33 -17.68
C TYR A 49 -6.03 -17.57 -18.58
N SER A 50 -7.19 -18.21 -18.60
CA SER A 50 -7.48 -19.33 -19.50
C SER A 50 -7.44 -18.88 -20.95
N LYS A 51 -6.84 -19.70 -21.82
CA LYS A 51 -6.85 -19.53 -23.29
C LYS A 51 -8.19 -19.94 -23.92
N ILE A 52 -9.08 -20.57 -23.15
CA ILE A 52 -10.37 -21.12 -23.61
C ILE A 52 -11.51 -20.52 -22.77
N GLY A 53 -12.60 -20.14 -23.44
CA GLY A 53 -13.84 -19.66 -22.81
C GLY A 53 -14.22 -18.24 -23.19
N ARG A 54 -15.23 -17.69 -22.52
CA ARG A 54 -15.68 -16.30 -22.72
C ARG A 54 -14.55 -15.34 -22.30
N PRO A 55 -14.18 -14.37 -23.16
CA PRO A 55 -13.20 -13.35 -22.80
C PRO A 55 -13.58 -12.62 -21.52
N SER A 56 -12.68 -12.63 -20.54
CA SER A 56 -12.81 -11.86 -19.30
C SER A 56 -12.26 -10.44 -19.46
N ILE A 57 -12.34 -9.64 -18.41
CA ILE A 57 -11.77 -8.29 -18.39
C ILE A 57 -10.25 -8.39 -18.61
N PRO A 58 -9.67 -7.65 -19.57
CA PRO A 58 -8.23 -7.63 -19.76
C PRO A 58 -7.50 -7.13 -18.50
N PRO A 59 -6.45 -7.82 -18.03
CA PRO A 59 -5.73 -7.47 -16.81
C PRO A 59 -5.13 -6.05 -16.87
N GLU A 60 -4.72 -5.60 -18.05
CA GLU A 60 -4.21 -4.24 -18.30
C GLU A 60 -5.27 -3.18 -18.01
N LYS A 61 -6.52 -3.43 -18.40
CA LYS A 61 -7.64 -2.53 -18.12
C LYS A 61 -8.02 -2.57 -16.65
N LEU A 62 -7.97 -3.75 -16.04
CA LEU A 62 -8.27 -3.93 -14.62
C LEU A 62 -7.27 -3.18 -13.73
N LEU A 63 -5.97 -3.30 -14.02
CA LEU A 63 -4.93 -2.59 -13.28
C LEU A 63 -5.04 -1.07 -13.46
N ARG A 64 -5.27 -0.58 -14.68
CA ARG A 64 -5.50 0.85 -14.94
C ARG A 64 -6.73 1.39 -14.21
N ALA A 65 -7.82 0.63 -14.15
CA ALA A 65 -9.02 1.02 -13.43
C ALA A 65 -8.75 1.13 -11.92
N LEU A 66 -7.98 0.20 -11.34
CA LEU A 66 -7.59 0.25 -9.93
C LEU A 66 -6.65 1.42 -9.61
N LEU A 67 -5.75 1.78 -10.54
CA LEU A 67 -4.90 2.97 -10.39
C LEU A 67 -5.73 4.26 -10.39
N VAL A 68 -6.69 4.41 -11.30
CA VAL A 68 -7.63 5.55 -11.29
C VAL A 68 -8.41 5.62 -10.00
N GLN A 69 -8.86 4.46 -9.49
CA GLN A 69 -9.52 4.39 -8.21
C GLN A 69 -8.64 4.94 -7.07
N ALA A 70 -7.34 4.62 -7.06
CA ALA A 70 -6.40 5.15 -6.08
C ALA A 70 -6.14 6.66 -6.28
N PHE A 71 -5.96 7.13 -7.52
CA PHE A 71 -5.66 8.53 -7.82
C PHE A 71 -6.79 9.50 -7.45
N TYR A 72 -8.04 9.05 -7.59
CA TYR A 72 -9.23 9.87 -7.37
C TYR A 72 -10.03 9.48 -6.12
N SER A 73 -9.43 8.67 -5.24
CA SER A 73 -10.06 8.28 -3.97
C SER A 73 -11.47 7.68 -4.16
N VAL A 74 -11.67 6.87 -5.20
CA VAL A 74 -12.97 6.24 -5.49
C VAL A 74 -13.25 5.14 -4.46
N ARG A 75 -14.31 5.31 -3.66
CA ARG A 75 -14.49 4.56 -2.40
C ARG A 75 -14.85 3.08 -2.57
N SER A 76 -15.40 2.68 -3.72
CA SER A 76 -15.81 1.30 -4.00
C SER A 76 -15.61 0.93 -5.47
N GLU A 77 -15.49 -0.37 -5.77
CA GLU A 77 -15.45 -0.85 -7.16
C GLU A 77 -16.80 -0.63 -7.88
N ARG A 78 -17.91 -0.63 -7.14
CA ARG A 78 -19.23 -0.23 -7.69
C ARG A 78 -19.22 1.21 -8.16
N GLN A 79 -18.73 2.13 -7.32
CA GLN A 79 -18.58 3.53 -7.69
C GLN A 79 -17.56 3.71 -8.83
N LEU A 80 -16.52 2.87 -8.89
CA LEU A 80 -15.59 2.88 -10.03
C LEU A 80 -16.29 2.52 -11.33
N MET A 81 -17.17 1.51 -11.33
CA MET A 81 -17.96 1.16 -12.52
C MET A 81 -18.91 2.30 -12.89
N GLU A 82 -19.61 2.90 -11.92
CA GLU A 82 -20.43 4.11 -12.15
C GLU A 82 -19.60 5.23 -12.79
N GLN A 83 -18.43 5.54 -12.23
CA GLN A 83 -17.54 6.59 -12.76
C GLN A 83 -17.05 6.26 -14.17
N LEU A 84 -16.73 5.00 -14.46
CA LEU A 84 -16.34 4.60 -15.81
C LEU A 84 -17.49 4.74 -16.82
N ASP A 85 -18.74 4.76 -16.38
CA ASP A 85 -19.90 4.90 -17.27
C ASP A 85 -19.99 6.29 -17.88
N TYR A 86 -19.74 7.33 -17.08
CA TYR A 86 -19.90 8.73 -17.52
C TYR A 86 -18.60 9.56 -17.57
N ASN A 87 -17.50 9.13 -16.94
CA ASN A 87 -16.28 9.93 -16.85
C ASN A 87 -15.32 9.62 -18.01
N LEU A 88 -15.29 10.50 -19.02
CA LEU A 88 -14.45 10.34 -20.21
C LEU A 88 -12.95 10.27 -19.90
N LEU A 89 -12.47 10.96 -18.86
CA LEU A 89 -11.06 10.90 -18.44
C LEU A 89 -10.71 9.50 -17.90
N PHE A 90 -11.62 8.90 -17.13
CA PHE A 90 -11.39 7.58 -16.56
C PHE A 90 -11.43 6.51 -17.66
N ARG A 91 -12.41 6.60 -18.56
CA ARG A 91 -12.50 5.73 -19.74
C ARG A 91 -11.25 5.82 -20.59
N TRP A 92 -10.79 7.04 -20.87
CA TRP A 92 -9.56 7.28 -21.60
C TRP A 92 -8.36 6.60 -20.94
N PHE A 93 -8.13 6.83 -19.64
CA PHE A 93 -6.99 6.25 -18.94
C PHE A 93 -7.02 4.72 -18.97
N VAL A 94 -8.20 4.14 -18.73
CA VAL A 94 -8.42 2.69 -18.72
C VAL A 94 -8.36 2.07 -20.13
N GLY A 95 -8.50 2.86 -21.20
CA GLY A 95 -8.55 2.36 -22.57
C GLY A 95 -9.91 1.77 -22.94
N LEU A 96 -10.99 2.38 -22.44
CA LEU A 96 -12.36 2.16 -22.89
C LEU A 96 -12.73 3.23 -23.93
N SER A 97 -13.36 2.81 -25.05
CA SER A 97 -13.96 3.74 -26.01
C SER A 97 -15.14 4.47 -25.36
N MET A 98 -15.74 5.46 -26.01
CA MET A 98 -16.90 6.16 -25.42
C MET A 98 -18.10 5.21 -25.22
N ASP A 99 -18.41 4.39 -26.22
CA ASP A 99 -19.62 3.56 -26.24
C ASP A 99 -19.44 2.13 -25.70
N ALA A 100 -18.22 1.74 -25.30
CA ALA A 100 -17.99 0.40 -24.76
C ALA A 100 -18.82 0.17 -23.48
N PRO A 101 -19.48 -0.98 -23.30
CA PRO A 101 -20.17 -1.27 -22.05
C PRO A 101 -19.16 -1.34 -20.89
N VAL A 102 -19.54 -0.78 -19.73
CA VAL A 102 -18.77 -0.95 -18.49
C VAL A 102 -19.02 -2.35 -17.92
N TRP A 103 -18.05 -2.86 -17.17
CA TRP A 103 -18.15 -4.18 -16.56
C TRP A 103 -19.10 -4.19 -15.35
N ASP A 104 -19.69 -5.35 -15.08
CA ASP A 104 -20.35 -5.58 -13.80
C ASP A 104 -19.33 -5.58 -12.65
N ALA A 105 -19.68 -4.95 -11.53
CA ALA A 105 -18.77 -4.78 -10.39
C ALA A 105 -18.38 -6.13 -9.74
N THR A 106 -19.25 -7.12 -9.74
CA THR A 106 -18.96 -8.46 -9.19
C THR A 106 -17.96 -9.19 -10.08
N VAL A 107 -18.13 -9.10 -11.40
CA VAL A 107 -17.17 -9.65 -12.37
C VAL A 107 -15.82 -8.97 -12.22
N PHE A 108 -15.80 -7.65 -12.03
CA PHE A 108 -14.57 -6.89 -11.77
C PHE A 108 -13.85 -7.39 -10.51
N SER A 109 -14.56 -7.49 -9.38
CA SER A 109 -13.98 -7.98 -8.12
C SER A 109 -13.40 -9.40 -8.25
N LYS A 110 -14.08 -10.30 -8.98
CA LYS A 110 -13.59 -11.67 -9.22
C LYS A 110 -12.31 -11.70 -10.07
N ASN A 111 -12.21 -10.84 -11.08
CA ASN A 111 -11.01 -10.77 -11.91
C ASN A 111 -9.84 -10.11 -11.17
N ARG A 112 -10.11 -9.14 -10.28
CA ARG A 112 -9.07 -8.59 -9.39
C ARG A 112 -8.43 -9.68 -8.54
N ASP A 113 -9.22 -10.61 -7.99
CA ASP A 113 -8.69 -11.67 -7.14
C ASP A 113 -7.63 -12.54 -7.87
N ARG A 114 -7.72 -12.73 -9.20
CA ARG A 114 -6.67 -13.38 -10.00
C ARG A 114 -5.34 -12.61 -10.01
N LEU A 115 -5.39 -11.28 -10.00
CA LEU A 115 -4.17 -10.46 -9.91
C LEU A 115 -3.52 -10.58 -8.52
N ILE A 116 -4.30 -10.91 -7.51
CA ILE A 116 -3.82 -11.14 -6.14
C ILE A 116 -3.04 -12.45 -6.11
N GLU A 117 -3.63 -13.53 -6.60
CA GLU A 117 -3.01 -14.85 -6.73
C GLU A 117 -1.67 -14.80 -7.50
N GLY A 118 -1.58 -13.95 -8.53
CA GLY A 118 -0.36 -13.78 -9.33
C GLY A 118 0.73 -12.89 -8.72
N ALA A 119 0.52 -12.36 -7.51
CA ALA A 119 1.38 -11.35 -6.86
C ALA A 119 1.67 -10.13 -7.76
N ILE A 120 0.69 -9.74 -8.59
CA ILE A 120 0.88 -8.73 -9.63
C ILE A 120 1.26 -7.36 -9.08
N ALA A 121 0.78 -6.96 -7.89
CA ALA A 121 1.11 -5.67 -7.31
C ALA A 121 2.62 -5.48 -7.09
N ALA A 122 3.31 -6.50 -6.56
CA ALA A 122 4.75 -6.44 -6.33
C ALA A 122 5.53 -6.46 -7.66
N LYS A 123 5.11 -7.32 -8.60
CA LYS A 123 5.70 -7.37 -9.95
C LYS A 123 5.51 -6.06 -10.71
N PHE A 124 4.37 -5.40 -10.55
CA PHE A 124 4.07 -4.10 -11.15
C PHE A 124 4.92 -2.98 -10.57
N LEU A 125 5.09 -2.92 -9.25
CA LEU A 125 6.03 -2.00 -8.62
C LEU A 125 7.44 -2.17 -9.20
N ALA A 126 7.92 -3.42 -9.26
CA ALA A 126 9.22 -3.74 -9.83
C ALA A 126 9.32 -3.34 -11.31
N ALA A 127 8.28 -3.61 -12.11
CA ALA A 127 8.23 -3.23 -13.52
C ALA A 127 8.36 -1.71 -13.69
N VAL A 128 7.58 -0.90 -12.95
CA VAL A 128 7.68 0.57 -12.97
C VAL A 128 9.08 1.06 -12.60
N LEU A 129 9.65 0.53 -11.51
CA LEU A 129 10.98 0.93 -11.03
C LEU A 129 12.12 0.48 -11.95
N SER A 130 11.89 -0.57 -12.74
CA SER A 130 12.91 -1.15 -13.62
C SER A 130 13.06 -0.43 -14.98
N GLN A 131 12.11 0.44 -15.33
CA GLN A 131 12.15 1.24 -16.55
C GLN A 131 13.41 2.11 -16.58
N THR A 132 14.07 2.19 -17.75
CA THR A 132 15.32 2.93 -17.92
C THR A 132 15.22 4.37 -17.42
N ARG A 133 14.12 5.05 -17.75
CA ARG A 133 13.85 6.43 -17.32
C ARG A 133 13.67 6.57 -15.80
N VAL A 134 13.10 5.55 -15.13
CA VAL A 134 12.84 5.59 -13.69
C VAL A 134 14.10 5.21 -12.90
N LYS A 135 14.91 4.28 -13.43
CA LYS A 135 16.19 3.87 -12.82
C LYS A 135 17.16 5.04 -12.61
N THR A 136 17.16 6.06 -13.48
CA THR A 136 18.01 7.25 -13.30
C THR A 136 17.63 8.06 -12.06
N LEU A 137 16.36 7.98 -11.63
CA LEU A 137 15.85 8.63 -10.41
C LEU A 137 16.21 7.85 -9.14
N LEU A 138 16.56 6.57 -9.24
CA LEU A 138 16.83 5.72 -8.09
C LEU A 138 18.30 5.82 -7.65
N SER A 139 18.53 5.55 -6.38
CA SER A 139 19.87 5.37 -5.82
C SER A 139 19.92 4.06 -5.04
N ASP A 140 20.97 3.28 -5.25
CA ASP A 140 21.16 1.99 -4.61
C ASP A 140 21.93 2.08 -3.28
N GLU A 141 22.16 3.28 -2.75
CA GLU A 141 23.07 3.51 -1.61
C GLU A 141 22.36 3.76 -0.29
N HIS A 142 21.27 4.53 -0.31
CA HIS A 142 20.67 5.09 0.90
C HIS A 142 19.17 4.86 0.92
N PHE A 143 18.68 4.15 1.94
CA PHE A 143 17.27 3.80 2.11
C PHE A 143 16.74 4.25 3.46
N SER A 144 15.42 4.31 3.58
CA SER A 144 14.69 4.49 4.83
C SER A 144 13.57 3.47 4.94
N VAL A 145 13.33 2.96 6.14
CA VAL A 145 12.21 2.06 6.45
C VAL A 145 11.41 2.61 7.61
N ASP A 146 10.09 2.46 7.50
CA ASP A 146 9.16 2.78 8.56
C ASP A 146 7.84 2.01 8.37
N GLY A 147 7.02 1.98 9.41
CA GLY A 147 5.76 1.25 9.47
C GLY A 147 4.58 2.16 9.80
N THR A 148 3.40 1.78 9.32
CA THR A 148 2.15 2.46 9.64
C THR A 148 1.05 1.47 9.98
N LEU A 149 0.17 1.87 10.90
CA LEU A 149 -1.10 1.16 11.12
C LEU A 149 -2.09 1.45 9.99
N ILE A 150 -2.78 0.39 9.56
CA ILE A 150 -3.90 0.40 8.61
C ILE A 150 -5.10 -0.19 9.34
N ASP A 151 -6.11 0.63 9.64
CA ASP A 151 -7.26 0.17 10.42
C ASP A 151 -8.11 -0.80 9.59
N ALA A 152 -8.54 -1.91 10.19
CA ALA A 152 -9.43 -2.85 9.53
C ALA A 152 -10.88 -2.33 9.56
N TRP A 153 -11.71 -2.69 8.58
CA TRP A 153 -13.16 -2.48 8.64
C TRP A 153 -13.86 -3.50 9.55
N ALA A 154 -13.36 -3.65 10.77
CA ALA A 154 -13.87 -4.54 11.79
C ALA A 154 -14.20 -3.74 13.06
N SER A 155 -15.34 -4.07 13.68
CA SER A 155 -15.75 -3.48 14.96
C SER A 155 -15.04 -4.19 16.11
N MET A 156 -14.73 -3.48 17.20
CA MET A 156 -14.26 -4.11 18.45
C MET A 156 -15.28 -5.12 19.01
N LYS A 157 -16.57 -4.97 18.68
CA LYS A 157 -17.62 -5.95 19.02
C LYS A 157 -17.43 -7.31 18.32
N SER A 158 -16.72 -7.33 17.19
CA SER A 158 -16.41 -8.56 16.46
C SER A 158 -15.23 -9.33 17.05
N PHE A 159 -14.48 -8.75 17.99
CA PHE A 159 -13.32 -9.40 18.61
C PHE A 159 -13.78 -10.34 19.73
N ARG A 160 -13.92 -11.63 19.40
CA ARG A 160 -14.50 -12.68 20.26
C ARG A 160 -13.46 -13.72 20.67
N PRO A 161 -13.67 -14.44 21.79
CA PRO A 161 -12.86 -15.61 22.14
C PRO A 161 -12.84 -16.63 21.01
N LYS A 162 -11.69 -17.29 20.80
CA LYS A 162 -11.54 -18.29 19.71
C LYS A 162 -12.26 -19.61 20.01
N ASP A 163 -12.44 -19.95 21.28
CA ASP A 163 -12.93 -21.27 21.72
C ASP A 163 -14.44 -21.32 21.95
N CYS A 164 -15.18 -20.28 21.58
CA CYS A 164 -16.65 -20.33 21.54
C CYS A 164 -17.10 -20.60 20.10
N PRO A 165 -17.78 -21.72 19.81
CA PRO A 165 -18.48 -21.88 18.55
C PRO A 165 -19.49 -20.73 18.39
N ASP A 166 -19.73 -20.30 17.16
CA ASP A 166 -20.89 -19.44 16.88
C ASP A 166 -22.14 -20.20 17.37
N ASP A 167 -22.90 -19.61 18.30
CA ASP A 167 -24.22 -20.12 18.73
C ASP A 167 -25.13 -20.26 17.50
N GLU A 168 -25.13 -21.43 16.87
CA GLU A 168 -26.29 -21.94 16.18
C GLU A 168 -27.25 -22.49 17.24
N GLY A 169 -28.14 -21.61 17.71
CA GLY A 169 -29.37 -21.96 18.41
C GLY A 169 -29.20 -22.46 19.85
N SER A 170 -29.28 -21.55 20.82
CA SER A 170 -29.83 -21.88 22.13
C SER A 170 -31.07 -21.03 22.39
N ASP A 171 -32.19 -21.73 22.55
CA ASP A 171 -33.46 -21.18 22.99
C ASP A 171 -33.36 -20.63 24.42
N ASP A 172 -34.23 -19.66 24.68
CA ASP A 172 -34.62 -19.08 25.97
C ASP A 172 -33.88 -17.82 26.51
N THR A 173 -34.67 -16.75 26.63
CA THR A 173 -34.45 -15.42 27.23
C THR A 173 -33.46 -14.43 26.55
N SER A 174 -33.98 -13.56 25.66
CA SER A 174 -33.26 -12.54 24.86
C SER A 174 -32.49 -11.48 25.70
N PRO A 175 -31.30 -10.98 25.25
CA PRO A 175 -31.22 -9.76 24.40
C PRO A 175 -30.02 -9.71 23.39
N PRO A 176 -29.85 -8.59 22.66
CA PRO A 176 -30.26 -8.46 21.26
C PRO A 176 -29.45 -9.33 20.29
N THR A 177 -30.14 -10.13 19.49
CA THR A 177 -29.60 -10.84 18.34
C THR A 177 -29.25 -9.86 17.22
N GLY A 178 -27.95 -9.69 16.97
CA GLY A 178 -27.48 -8.86 15.87
C GLY A 178 -25.95 -8.78 15.81
N ARG A 179 -25.41 -8.53 14.61
CA ARG A 179 -23.96 -8.39 14.35
C ARG A 179 -23.26 -7.35 15.26
N ASN A 180 -24.03 -6.45 15.87
CA ASN A 180 -23.58 -5.38 16.75
C ASN A 180 -24.21 -5.42 18.17
N ALA A 181 -24.57 -6.60 18.68
CA ALA A 181 -25.10 -6.75 20.03
C ALA A 181 -24.25 -5.99 21.07
N GLU A 182 -24.91 -5.29 21.99
CA GLU A 182 -24.23 -4.64 23.11
C GLU A 182 -23.67 -5.72 24.04
N ARG A 183 -22.38 -5.63 24.32
CA ARG A 183 -21.70 -6.53 25.26
C ARG A 183 -20.86 -5.66 26.18
N ASP A 184 -20.96 -5.90 27.48
CA ASP A 184 -20.11 -5.21 28.43
C ASP A 184 -18.67 -5.69 28.26
N PHE A 185 -17.75 -4.74 28.21
CA PHE A 185 -16.34 -4.94 27.90
C PHE A 185 -15.43 -4.60 29.09
N ARG A 186 -16.03 -4.35 30.25
CA ARG A 186 -15.33 -3.98 31.48
C ARG A 186 -14.81 -5.23 32.22
N GLY A 187 -13.52 -5.25 32.53
CA GLY A 187 -12.90 -6.26 33.41
C GLY A 187 -12.13 -7.38 32.70
N GLU A 188 -12.39 -7.65 31.43
CA GLU A 188 -11.74 -8.75 30.70
C GLU A 188 -10.49 -8.31 29.92
N LYS A 189 -9.38 -9.03 30.13
CA LYS A 189 -8.13 -8.79 29.40
C LYS A 189 -8.17 -9.47 28.03
N ARG A 190 -8.40 -8.68 26.98
CA ARG A 190 -8.42 -9.15 25.60
C ARG A 190 -7.02 -9.21 24.99
N SER A 191 -6.70 -10.32 24.34
CA SER A 191 -5.42 -10.54 23.66
C SER A 191 -5.63 -11.21 22.30
N ASN A 192 -4.65 -11.08 21.40
CA ASN A 192 -4.67 -11.78 20.12
C ASN A 192 -4.48 -13.31 20.24
N GLU A 193 -4.06 -13.79 21.41
CA GLU A 193 -3.94 -15.22 21.72
C GLU A 193 -5.32 -15.81 21.97
N THR A 194 -6.10 -15.16 22.85
CA THR A 194 -7.40 -15.66 23.29
C THR A 194 -8.56 -15.23 22.38
N HIS A 195 -8.42 -14.12 21.64
CA HIS A 195 -9.50 -13.54 20.84
C HIS A 195 -9.09 -13.32 19.37
N ALA A 196 -10.09 -13.33 18.48
CA ALA A 196 -9.96 -12.98 17.07
C ALA A 196 -11.19 -12.21 16.58
N SER A 197 -11.05 -11.41 15.53
CA SER A 197 -12.21 -10.76 14.92
C SER A 197 -12.97 -11.75 14.05
N THR A 198 -14.28 -11.87 14.27
CA THR A 198 -15.18 -12.65 13.39
C THR A 198 -15.41 -11.98 12.04
N THR A 199 -15.11 -10.67 11.91
CA THR A 199 -15.25 -9.96 10.64
C THR A 199 -13.97 -10.04 9.80
N ASP A 200 -12.80 -9.99 10.42
CA ASP A 200 -11.50 -10.16 9.76
C ASP A 200 -10.47 -10.81 10.71
N PRO A 201 -10.31 -12.15 10.67
CA PRO A 201 -9.43 -12.88 11.60
C PRO A 201 -7.95 -12.50 11.54
N ASP A 202 -7.51 -11.92 10.41
CA ASP A 202 -6.13 -11.48 10.22
C ASP A 202 -5.84 -10.13 10.88
N ALA A 203 -6.87 -9.28 11.07
CA ALA A 203 -6.73 -8.02 11.76
C ALA A 203 -6.41 -8.25 13.25
N LYS A 204 -5.29 -7.69 13.73
CA LYS A 204 -4.83 -7.88 15.11
C LYS A 204 -5.14 -6.67 15.97
N LEU A 205 -5.50 -6.93 17.22
CA LEU A 205 -5.63 -5.92 18.25
C LEU A 205 -4.24 -5.35 18.56
N TYR A 206 -4.04 -4.08 18.27
CA TYR A 206 -2.75 -3.43 18.48
C TYR A 206 -2.94 -2.01 19.02
N ARG A 207 -1.94 -1.55 19.78
CA ARG A 207 -1.90 -0.23 20.41
C ARG A 207 -0.54 0.41 20.12
N LYS A 208 -0.53 1.56 19.45
CA LYS A 208 0.71 2.24 19.04
C LYS A 208 1.49 2.86 20.20
N GLY A 209 0.84 3.21 21.31
CA GLY A 209 1.54 3.71 22.50
C GLY A 209 0.64 3.85 23.71
N ASN A 210 1.26 4.11 24.87
CA ASN A 210 0.56 4.37 26.12
C ASN A 210 -0.39 5.58 25.95
N GLY A 211 -1.61 5.47 26.48
CA GLY A 211 -2.67 6.49 26.33
C GLY A 211 -3.48 6.39 25.03
N GLN A 212 -3.02 5.69 23.99
CA GLN A 212 -3.79 5.54 22.75
C GLN A 212 -4.78 4.38 22.81
N SER A 213 -5.86 4.46 22.02
CA SER A 213 -6.84 3.37 21.92
C SER A 213 -6.27 2.18 21.16
N SER A 214 -6.59 0.97 21.64
CA SER A 214 -6.33 -0.26 20.89
C SER A 214 -7.30 -0.35 19.71
N ARG A 215 -6.82 -0.82 18.56
CA ARG A 215 -7.60 -0.96 17.32
C ARG A 215 -7.31 -2.30 16.65
N LEU A 216 -8.27 -2.80 15.88
CA LEU A 216 -8.06 -3.92 14.98
C LEU A 216 -7.42 -3.38 13.69
N CYS A 217 -6.18 -3.76 13.44
CA CYS A 217 -5.41 -3.20 12.34
C CYS A 217 -4.38 -4.18 11.78
N PHE A 218 -3.83 -3.78 10.63
CA PHE A 218 -2.64 -4.32 10.00
C PHE A 218 -1.49 -3.32 10.15
N MET A 219 -0.27 -3.77 9.83
CA MET A 219 0.90 -2.89 9.72
C MET A 219 1.39 -2.91 8.28
N GLY A 220 1.39 -1.74 7.63
CA GLY A 220 1.99 -1.53 6.32
C GLY A 220 3.37 -0.93 6.46
N HIS A 221 4.35 -1.49 5.77
CA HIS A 221 5.76 -1.12 5.84
C HIS A 221 6.22 -0.67 4.48
N LEU A 222 7.00 0.41 4.44
CA LEU A 222 7.59 0.91 3.21
C LEU A 222 9.10 0.89 3.32
N LEU A 223 9.76 0.51 2.24
CA LEU A 223 11.16 0.78 2.00
C LEU A 223 11.27 1.88 0.94
N MET A 224 11.96 2.95 1.26
CA MET A 224 12.07 4.16 0.43
C MET A 224 13.53 4.45 0.08
N GLU A 225 13.87 4.77 -1.18
CA GLU A 225 15.21 5.28 -1.48
C GLU A 225 15.31 6.78 -1.16
N ASN A 226 16.46 7.22 -0.68
CA ASN A 226 16.57 8.55 -0.08
C ASN A 226 16.80 9.68 -1.10
N ARG A 227 17.24 9.38 -2.33
CA ARG A 227 17.53 10.42 -3.33
C ARG A 227 16.27 11.18 -3.71
N ASN A 228 15.25 10.45 -4.17
CA ASN A 228 14.01 11.03 -4.65
C ASN A 228 12.79 10.64 -3.81
N ALA A 229 12.98 9.88 -2.72
CA ALA A 229 11.94 9.43 -1.81
C ALA A 229 10.88 8.56 -2.48
N LEU A 230 11.22 7.81 -3.54
CA LEU A 230 10.34 6.82 -4.14
C LEU A 230 10.25 5.58 -3.23
N ILE A 231 9.14 4.86 -3.35
CA ILE A 231 8.94 3.61 -2.63
C ILE A 231 9.57 2.49 -3.48
N VAL A 232 10.53 1.77 -2.94
CA VAL A 232 11.22 0.67 -3.65
C VAL A 232 10.69 -0.71 -3.27
N ASP A 233 10.11 -0.85 -2.08
CA ASP A 233 9.38 -2.05 -1.66
C ASP A 233 8.26 -1.66 -0.68
N ALA A 234 7.20 -2.46 -0.63
CA ALA A 234 6.06 -2.26 0.24
C ALA A 234 5.49 -3.61 0.68
N GLU A 235 5.33 -3.79 1.99
CA GLU A 235 4.84 -5.04 2.57
C GLU A 235 3.77 -4.75 3.63
N LEU A 236 2.75 -5.60 3.71
CA LEU A 236 1.77 -5.56 4.78
C LEU A 236 1.88 -6.82 5.64
N THR A 237 1.92 -6.65 6.95
CA THR A 237 1.95 -7.74 7.91
C THR A 237 0.77 -7.65 8.88
N ARG A 238 0.51 -8.74 9.59
CA ARG A 238 -0.31 -8.70 10.81
C ARG A 238 0.36 -7.75 11.82
N ALA A 239 -0.46 -7.00 12.57
CA ALA A 239 0.09 -6.08 13.55
C ALA A 239 0.74 -6.83 14.72
N GLY A 240 1.97 -6.44 15.08
CA GLY A 240 2.76 -7.12 16.10
C GLY A 240 4.01 -6.34 16.48
N GLY A 241 4.54 -6.56 17.68
CA GLY A 241 5.68 -5.79 18.20
C GLY A 241 6.99 -6.00 17.43
N MET A 242 7.16 -7.14 16.76
CA MET A 242 8.35 -7.45 15.95
C MET A 242 8.15 -7.20 14.45
N ALA A 243 6.92 -6.90 14.03
CA ALA A 243 6.51 -6.93 12.64
C ALA A 243 7.28 -5.94 11.76
N GLU A 244 7.45 -4.69 12.21
CA GLU A 244 8.20 -3.65 11.47
C GLU A 244 9.65 -4.05 11.19
N ARG A 245 10.32 -4.66 12.18
CA ARG A 245 11.72 -5.09 12.05
C ARG A 245 11.86 -6.28 11.12
N GLN A 246 10.97 -7.26 11.23
CA GLN A 246 11.00 -8.43 10.36
C GLN A 246 10.72 -8.01 8.91
N ALA A 247 9.67 -7.22 8.67
CA ALA A 247 9.35 -6.70 7.34
C ALA A 247 10.48 -5.85 6.76
N ALA A 248 11.19 -5.07 7.60
CA ALA A 248 12.36 -4.33 7.15
C ALA A 248 13.48 -5.24 6.64
N LEU A 249 13.77 -6.35 7.33
CA LEU A 249 14.76 -7.33 6.89
C LEU A 249 14.30 -8.04 5.61
N ASP A 250 13.04 -8.46 5.56
CA ASP A 250 12.47 -9.17 4.42
C ASP A 250 12.47 -8.29 3.15
N MET A 251 12.10 -7.01 3.27
CA MET A 251 12.19 -6.02 2.18
C MET A 251 13.64 -5.80 1.72
N LEU A 252 14.61 -5.80 2.64
CA LEU A 252 16.02 -5.67 2.28
C LEU A 252 16.56 -6.90 1.55
N ASP A 253 16.13 -8.09 1.98
CA ASP A 253 16.57 -9.37 1.42
C ASP A 253 15.97 -9.60 0.01
N ARG A 254 14.81 -9.02 -0.28
CA ARG A 254 14.20 -9.00 -1.63
C ARG A 254 14.86 -8.05 -2.62
N ARG A 255 15.68 -7.10 -2.16
CA ARG A 255 16.31 -6.14 -3.08
C ARG A 255 17.22 -6.85 -4.07
N PRO A 256 17.12 -6.53 -5.37
CA PRO A 256 18.04 -7.08 -6.35
C PRO A 256 19.46 -6.64 -6.01
N SER A 257 20.30 -7.59 -5.60
CA SER A 257 21.74 -7.40 -5.56
C SER A 257 22.21 -7.38 -7.00
N GLY A 258 22.52 -6.19 -7.55
CA GLY A 258 22.89 -6.04 -8.97
C GLY A 258 23.82 -7.16 -9.44
N ALA A 259 23.43 -7.85 -10.51
CA ALA A 259 24.16 -9.00 -11.05
C ALA A 259 25.64 -8.62 -11.24
N GLY A 260 26.54 -9.29 -10.52
CA GLY A 260 27.99 -9.08 -10.61
C GLY A 260 28.58 -7.96 -9.74
N ALA A 261 27.78 -7.16 -9.02
CA ALA A 261 28.31 -6.17 -8.09
C ALA A 261 28.48 -6.79 -6.70
N ARG A 262 29.73 -6.86 -6.21
CA ARG A 262 30.08 -7.09 -4.79
C ARG A 262 29.06 -6.33 -3.94
N ARG A 263 28.29 -6.98 -3.04
CA ARG A 263 27.22 -6.37 -2.22
C ARG A 263 27.68 -4.99 -1.75
N ARG A 264 27.26 -3.93 -2.45
CA ARG A 264 27.69 -2.57 -2.14
C ARG A 264 27.09 -2.26 -0.78
N ARG A 265 27.92 -1.72 0.10
CA ARG A 265 27.49 -1.33 1.43
C ARG A 265 26.44 -0.24 1.30
N ILE A 266 25.23 -0.52 1.79
CA ILE A 266 24.12 0.45 1.80
C ILE A 266 23.92 1.02 3.20
N THR A 267 23.07 2.03 3.31
CA THR A 267 22.62 2.57 4.60
C THR A 267 21.11 2.44 4.72
N LEU A 268 20.62 2.05 5.91
CA LEU A 268 19.20 2.01 6.21
C LEU A 268 18.88 2.99 7.35
N ALA A 269 18.05 3.97 7.07
CA ALA A 269 17.52 4.87 8.08
C ALA A 269 16.23 4.32 8.68
N GLY A 270 16.06 4.51 9.99
CA GLY A 270 14.87 4.07 10.72
C GLY A 270 14.60 4.96 11.92
N ASP A 271 13.38 4.91 12.41
CA ASP A 271 12.99 5.61 13.62
C ASP A 271 13.63 4.97 14.88
N LYS A 272 13.29 5.49 16.07
CA LYS A 272 13.88 5.00 17.32
C LYS A 272 13.38 3.63 17.76
N ALA A 273 12.22 3.17 17.26
CA ALA A 273 11.70 1.84 17.58
C ALA A 273 12.59 0.73 17.00
N PHE A 274 13.36 1.04 15.96
CA PHE A 274 14.37 0.15 15.37
C PHE A 274 15.69 0.08 16.17
N ASP A 275 15.91 0.90 17.22
CA ASP A 275 17.14 0.87 18.03
C ASP A 275 17.15 -0.34 18.99
N VAL A 276 17.31 -1.52 18.41
CA VAL A 276 17.35 -2.81 19.07
C VAL A 276 18.59 -3.57 18.63
N ARG A 277 19.31 -4.14 19.60
CA ARG A 277 20.61 -4.79 19.36
C ARG A 277 20.55 -5.86 18.27
N SER A 278 19.60 -6.81 18.38
CA SER A 278 19.47 -7.89 17.40
C SER A 278 19.26 -7.35 15.98
N PHE A 279 18.35 -6.41 15.80
CA PHE A 279 18.09 -5.78 14.50
C PHE A 279 19.34 -5.06 13.94
N ILE A 280 20.09 -4.37 14.79
CA ILE A 280 21.33 -3.69 14.39
C ILE A 280 22.42 -4.69 13.99
N GLU A 281 22.49 -5.85 14.65
CA GLU A 281 23.37 -6.96 14.30
C GLU A 281 22.95 -7.58 12.96
N ASP A 282 21.66 -7.88 12.77
CA ASP A 282 21.07 -8.41 11.53
C ASP A 282 21.38 -7.51 10.31
N LEU A 283 21.34 -6.18 10.49
CA LEU A 283 21.71 -5.22 9.44
C LEU A 283 23.20 -5.28 9.12
N ARG A 284 24.05 -5.37 10.14
CA ARG A 284 25.52 -5.41 9.95
C ARG A 284 25.95 -6.69 9.24
N GLU A 285 25.34 -7.82 9.55
CA GLU A 285 25.56 -9.10 8.86
C GLU A 285 25.19 -9.02 7.37
N ARG A 286 24.17 -8.23 7.04
CA ARG A 286 23.77 -7.94 5.65
C ARG A 286 24.60 -6.85 4.97
N ALA A 287 25.70 -6.41 5.58
CA ALA A 287 26.51 -5.27 5.13
C ALA A 287 25.70 -3.96 4.97
N VAL A 288 24.64 -3.79 5.79
CA VAL A 288 23.83 -2.57 5.85
C VAL A 288 24.28 -1.72 7.04
N THR A 289 24.56 -0.45 6.77
CA THR A 289 24.94 0.51 7.81
C THR A 289 23.68 1.06 8.48
N PRO A 290 23.51 0.89 9.80
CA PRO A 290 22.26 1.23 10.49
C PRO A 290 22.21 2.73 10.83
N HIS A 291 21.54 3.53 10.00
CA HIS A 291 21.26 4.95 10.28
C HIS A 291 20.00 5.09 11.15
N ILE A 292 19.97 4.38 12.27
CA ILE A 292 18.80 4.33 13.17
C ILE A 292 18.84 5.49 14.17
N ALA A 293 17.68 6.10 14.43
CA ALA A 293 17.56 7.10 15.49
C ALA A 293 17.81 6.46 16.86
N ILE A 294 18.71 7.04 17.66
CA ILE A 294 19.02 6.52 19.00
C ILE A 294 17.82 6.76 19.92
N ASP A 295 17.37 5.71 20.62
CA ASP A 295 16.37 5.87 21.66
C ASP A 295 17.01 6.41 22.94
N GLY A 296 16.96 7.75 23.09
CA GLY A 296 17.50 8.47 24.25
C GLY A 296 16.66 8.37 25.52
N ASN A 297 15.58 7.58 25.52
CA ASN A 297 14.73 7.44 26.70
C ASN A 297 15.52 6.90 27.90
N VAL A 298 15.34 7.59 29.03
CA VAL A 298 15.90 7.19 30.31
C VAL A 298 14.97 6.13 30.91
N ARG A 299 15.54 5.00 31.34
CA ARG A 299 14.79 3.96 32.04
C ARG A 299 14.30 4.47 33.40
N VAL A 300 13.35 3.76 34.00
CA VAL A 300 12.81 4.05 35.35
C VAL A 300 13.92 4.22 36.41
N ASN A 301 15.07 3.58 36.20
CA ASN A 301 16.25 3.68 37.08
C ASN A 301 17.25 4.79 36.70
N ALA A 302 16.80 5.86 36.03
CA ALA A 302 17.61 7.03 35.64
C ALA A 302 18.81 6.73 34.72
N ARG A 303 18.94 5.51 34.18
CA ARG A 303 19.99 5.15 33.21
C ARG A 303 19.47 5.26 31.78
N PRO A 304 20.23 5.87 30.85
CA PRO A 304 19.86 5.87 29.44
C PRO A 304 19.76 4.43 28.94
N ARG A 305 18.76 4.17 28.10
CA ARG A 305 18.63 2.88 27.43
C ARG A 305 19.92 2.58 26.64
N ARG A 306 20.45 1.37 26.78
CA ARG A 306 21.62 0.93 26.00
C ARG A 306 21.23 0.86 24.52
N THR A 307 21.92 1.62 23.69
CA THR A 307 21.85 1.56 22.22
C THR A 307 22.96 0.68 21.66
N ALA A 308 22.70 0.01 20.53
CA ALA A 308 23.74 -0.69 19.78
C ALA A 308 24.31 0.17 18.63
N ILE A 309 23.78 1.39 18.44
CA ILE A 309 24.35 2.40 17.55
C ILE A 309 25.53 3.06 18.25
N ASP A 310 26.68 3.02 17.62
CA ASP A 310 27.93 3.52 18.17
C ASP A 310 28.47 4.70 17.34
N LYS A 311 29.50 5.37 17.87
CA LYS A 311 30.12 6.57 17.24
C LYS A 311 30.67 6.30 15.83
N ARG A 312 30.96 5.05 15.46
CA ARG A 312 31.44 4.72 14.10
C ARG A 312 30.38 4.98 13.05
N THR A 313 29.10 4.93 13.42
CA THR A 313 27.98 5.25 12.52
C THR A 313 27.61 6.72 12.59
N THR A 314 27.50 7.27 13.80
CA THR A 314 26.96 8.64 13.99
C THR A 314 27.96 9.75 13.67
N ARG A 315 29.27 9.48 13.63
CA ARG A 315 30.30 10.49 13.30
C ARG A 315 30.25 10.97 11.85
N HIS A 316 29.65 10.20 10.94
CA HIS A 316 29.64 10.53 9.52
C HIS A 316 28.50 11.49 9.18
N PRO A 317 28.72 12.55 8.37
CA PRO A 317 27.67 13.50 7.97
C PRO A 317 26.45 12.82 7.32
N GLY A 318 26.67 11.69 6.63
CA GLY A 318 25.62 10.88 6.01
C GLY A 318 24.55 10.41 7.01
N TYR A 319 24.91 10.15 8.27
CA TYR A 319 23.94 9.82 9.32
C TYR A 319 22.94 10.97 9.51
N ALA A 320 23.43 12.20 9.69
CA ALA A 320 22.57 13.37 9.89
C ALA A 320 21.70 13.69 8.66
N VAL A 321 22.20 13.44 7.44
CA VAL A 321 21.42 13.57 6.21
C VAL A 321 20.30 12.53 6.17
N SER A 322 20.62 11.25 6.38
CA SER A 322 19.62 10.18 6.40
C SER A 322 18.52 10.41 7.43
N GLN A 323 18.85 10.93 8.62
CA GLN A 323 17.86 11.24 9.66
C GLN A 323 16.91 12.38 9.28
N ARG A 324 17.32 13.29 8.41
CA ARG A 324 16.43 14.33 7.85
C ARG A 324 15.57 13.75 6.74
N VAL A 325 16.19 13.04 5.80
CA VAL A 325 15.52 12.51 4.61
C VAL A 325 14.50 11.42 4.94
N ARG A 326 14.76 10.57 5.95
CA ARG A 326 13.84 9.48 6.33
C ARG A 326 12.42 9.96 6.59
N LYS A 327 12.26 11.20 7.06
CA LYS A 327 10.95 11.80 7.36
C LYS A 327 10.05 11.92 6.13
N ARG A 328 10.61 11.93 4.91
CA ARG A 328 9.84 11.96 3.66
C ARG A 328 8.99 10.70 3.45
N ILE A 329 9.31 9.59 4.13
CA ILE A 329 8.49 8.36 4.05
C ILE A 329 7.05 8.59 4.56
N GLU A 330 6.89 9.54 5.49
CA GLU A 330 5.58 9.95 6.01
C GLU A 330 4.71 10.63 4.95
N GLU A 331 5.30 11.25 3.93
CA GLU A 331 4.56 11.79 2.77
C GLU A 331 3.89 10.64 1.99
N GLY A 332 4.62 9.54 1.80
CA GLY A 332 4.11 8.33 1.15
C GLY A 332 2.98 7.68 1.95
N PHE A 333 3.17 7.50 3.27
CA PHE A 333 2.10 7.01 4.14
C PHE A 333 0.89 7.94 4.18
N GLY A 334 1.13 9.24 4.25
CA GLY A 334 0.08 10.26 4.20
C GLY A 334 -0.77 10.12 2.95
N TRP A 335 -0.14 10.03 1.78
CA TRP A 335 -0.84 9.85 0.50
C TRP A 335 -1.60 8.52 0.42
N ILE A 336 -0.97 7.40 0.81
CA ILE A 336 -1.59 6.06 0.81
C ILE A 336 -2.87 6.04 1.68
N LYS A 337 -2.82 6.67 2.85
CA LYS A 337 -3.95 6.70 3.77
C LYS A 337 -5.07 7.61 3.31
N THR A 338 -4.73 8.81 2.84
CA THR A 338 -5.69 9.87 2.53
C THR A 338 -6.22 9.73 1.11
N THR A 339 -5.36 9.91 0.10
CA THR A 339 -5.73 9.80 -1.32
C THR A 339 -5.97 8.35 -1.73
N GLY A 340 -5.09 7.43 -1.32
CA GLY A 340 -5.20 6.01 -1.63
C GLY A 340 -6.31 5.27 -0.87
N ASN A 341 -7.06 5.94 0.02
CA ASN A 341 -8.16 5.37 0.81
C ASN A 341 -7.80 4.14 1.67
N LEU A 342 -6.54 4.03 2.12
CA LEU A 342 -6.11 2.93 3.00
C LEU A 342 -5.96 3.31 4.47
N ALA A 343 -6.43 4.48 4.92
CA ALA A 343 -6.49 4.78 6.35
C ALA A 343 -7.30 3.72 7.12
N LYS A 344 -8.42 3.30 6.52
CA LYS A 344 -9.24 2.17 6.98
C LYS A 344 -9.57 1.28 5.78
N THR A 345 -8.99 0.09 5.72
CA THR A 345 -9.12 -0.78 4.56
C THR A 345 -10.51 -1.39 4.48
N ARG A 346 -11.12 -1.32 3.28
CA ARG A 346 -12.38 -2.02 2.93
C ARG A 346 -12.16 -3.49 2.56
N HIS A 347 -10.91 -3.88 2.29
CA HIS A 347 -10.54 -5.26 1.99
C HIS A 347 -10.38 -6.04 3.29
N ARG A 348 -10.53 -7.36 3.21
CA ARG A 348 -10.41 -8.27 4.34
C ARG A 348 -9.39 -9.36 4.05
N GLY A 349 -8.67 -9.78 5.09
CA GLY A 349 -7.63 -10.78 4.99
C GLY A 349 -6.28 -10.19 4.56
N LEU A 350 -5.20 -10.77 5.07
CA LEU A 350 -3.84 -10.27 4.91
C LEU A 350 -3.45 -10.11 3.44
N GLU A 351 -3.75 -11.10 2.62
CA GLU A 351 -3.37 -11.15 1.21
C GLU A 351 -3.99 -10.00 0.40
N ARG A 352 -5.32 -9.81 0.52
CA ARG A 352 -6.04 -8.76 -0.22
C ARG A 352 -5.64 -7.36 0.23
N VAL A 353 -5.49 -7.16 1.54
CA VAL A 353 -5.06 -5.86 2.07
C VAL A 353 -3.61 -5.58 1.68
N GLY A 354 -2.74 -6.59 1.72
CA GLY A 354 -1.34 -6.45 1.35
C GLY A 354 -1.17 -6.11 -0.12
N TRP A 355 -1.88 -6.82 -0.99
CA TRP A 355 -1.91 -6.52 -2.41
C TRP A 355 -2.38 -5.09 -2.71
N ALA A 356 -3.48 -4.66 -2.07
CA ALA A 356 -3.99 -3.30 -2.21
C ALA A 356 -2.99 -2.25 -1.71
N PHE A 357 -2.29 -2.55 -0.60
CA PHE A 357 -1.25 -1.67 -0.04
C PHE A 357 -0.07 -1.50 -1.00
N THR A 358 0.48 -2.58 -1.55
CA THR A 358 1.58 -2.51 -2.53
C THR A 358 1.16 -1.82 -3.82
N LEU A 359 -0.06 -2.08 -4.33
CA LEU A 359 -0.56 -1.36 -5.51
C LEU A 359 -0.69 0.14 -5.23
N THR A 360 -1.21 0.52 -4.06
CA THR A 360 -1.39 1.93 -3.68
C THR A 360 -0.04 2.62 -3.47
N ALA A 361 0.96 1.92 -2.94
CA ALA A 361 2.34 2.42 -2.87
C ALA A 361 2.92 2.69 -4.28
N THR A 362 2.64 1.80 -5.23
CA THR A 362 3.01 2.01 -6.65
C THR A 362 2.29 3.22 -7.25
N ALA A 363 0.99 3.38 -6.96
CA ALA A 363 0.23 4.56 -7.38
C ALA A 363 0.81 5.85 -6.80
N CYS A 364 1.24 5.85 -5.54
CA CYS A 364 1.92 6.99 -4.91
C CYS A 364 3.20 7.39 -5.70
N ASN A 365 4.00 6.41 -6.11
CA ASN A 365 5.16 6.67 -6.96
C ASN A 365 4.75 7.24 -8.32
N LEU A 366 3.74 6.66 -8.98
CA LEU A 366 3.29 7.07 -10.30
C LEU A 366 2.84 8.53 -10.34
N VAL A 367 2.24 9.07 -9.27
CA VAL A 367 1.88 10.50 -9.17
C VAL A 367 3.12 11.41 -9.12
N ARG A 368 4.26 10.88 -8.66
CA ARG A 368 5.49 11.65 -8.41
C ARG A 368 6.51 11.54 -9.54
N ILE A 369 6.66 10.35 -10.14
CA ILE A 369 7.66 10.07 -11.18
C ILE A 369 7.63 11.09 -12.33
N PRO A 370 6.49 11.42 -12.97
CA PRO A 370 6.47 12.39 -14.06
C PRO A 370 7.06 13.74 -13.70
N LYS A 371 6.81 14.22 -12.47
CA LYS A 371 7.35 15.50 -11.98
C LYS A 371 8.86 15.44 -11.78
N LEU A 372 9.37 14.31 -11.31
CA LEU A 372 10.82 14.09 -11.14
C LEU A 372 11.54 13.95 -12.48
N LEU A 373 10.92 13.26 -13.45
CA LEU A 373 11.46 13.14 -14.81
C LEU A 373 11.51 14.50 -15.53
N ALA A 374 10.55 15.38 -15.29
CA ALA A 374 10.54 16.72 -15.87
C ALA A 374 11.60 17.67 -15.27
N GLN A 375 12.23 17.30 -14.15
CA GLN A 375 13.28 18.07 -13.46
C GLN A 375 14.69 17.60 -13.80
N THR A 376 14.82 16.46 -14.47
CA THR A 376 16.10 15.86 -14.88
C THR A 376 16.36 16.20 -16.34
#